data_AF-A0A0F4IU62-F1
#
_entry.id   AF-A0A0F4IU62-F1
#
_cell.length_a   1.000
_cell.length_b   1.000
_cell.length_c   1.000
_cell.angle_alpha   90.00
_cell.angle_beta   90.00
_cell.angle_gamma   90.00
#
_symmetry.space_group_name_H-M   'P 1'
#
loop_
_entity.id
_entity.type
_entity.pdbx_description
1 polymer ?
#
loop_
_entity_poly.entity_id
_entity_poly.type
_entity_poly.pdbx_seq_one_letter_code
_entity_poly.pdbx_strand_id
1 'polypeptide(L)'
;MSARAAPPAPPLLIACALRIERAALGGAGRSAGGGTVLRTGMGPRAADRAVARALGRPGMERAAVLATGFCAGLLPGMNPGDL
;
A
#
# COMPACT_ATOMS: atom_id res chain seq x y z
N MET A 1 37.95 6.69 4.13
CA MET A 1 37.07 5.89 3.25
C MET A 1 35.66 6.48 3.38
N SER A 2 35.27 7.35 2.45
CA SER A 2 34.00 8.10 2.54
C SER A 2 32.85 7.15 2.19
N ALA A 3 31.89 6.97 3.11
CA ALA A 3 30.72 6.15 2.86
C ALA A 3 29.85 6.84 1.80
N ARG A 4 29.68 6.20 0.64
CA ARG A 4 28.78 6.69 -0.39
C ARG A 4 27.36 6.57 0.14
N ALA A 5 26.67 7.70 0.32
CA ALA A 5 25.27 7.70 0.72
C ALA A 5 24.44 6.90 -0.30
N ALA A 6 23.63 5.96 0.18
CA ALA A 6 22.72 5.22 -0.67
C ALA A 6 21.70 6.19 -1.28
N PRO A 7 21.29 5.99 -2.54
CA PRO A 7 20.26 6.82 -3.14
C PRO A 7 18.97 6.73 -2.31
N PRO A 8 18.18 7.81 -2.23
CA PRO A 8 16.94 7.81 -1.48
C PRO A 8 15.99 6.74 -2.03
N ALA A 9 15.35 6.01 -1.12
CA ALA A 9 14.35 5.01 -1.48
C ALA A 9 13.21 5.66 -2.28
N PRO A 10 12.64 4.97 -3.28
CA PRO A 10 11.47 5.47 -3.97
C PRO A 10 10.29 5.64 -2.99
N PRO A 11 9.35 6.56 -3.26
CA PRO A 11 8.13 6.67 -2.47
C PRO A 11 7.36 5.34 -2.44
N LEU A 12 6.73 5.04 -1.32
CA LEU A 12 5.86 3.87 -1.17
C LEU A 12 4.40 4.31 -1.02
N LEU A 13 3.53 3.82 -1.89
CA LEU A 13 2.08 3.95 -1.80
C LEU A 13 1.48 2.62 -1.34
N ILE A 14 0.82 2.62 -0.19
CA ILE A 14 0.13 1.45 0.37
C ILE A 14 -1.37 1.62 0.16
N ALA A 15 -1.96 0.84 -0.73
CA ALA A 15 -3.38 0.91 -1.09
C ALA A 15 -4.20 -0.16 -0.34
N CYS A 16 -5.30 0.25 0.29
CA CYS A 16 -6.27 -0.62 0.95
C CYS A 16 -7.70 -0.21 0.58
N ALA A 17 -8.65 -1.15 0.58
CA ALA A 17 -10.02 -0.88 0.16
C ALA A 17 -10.88 -0.33 1.31
N LEU A 18 -10.72 -0.90 2.51
CA LEU A 18 -11.62 -0.74 3.64
C LEU A 18 -11.06 0.15 4.74
N ARG A 19 -11.95 0.70 5.56
CA ARG A 19 -11.55 1.50 6.73
C ARG A 19 -10.80 0.67 7.78
N ILE A 20 -11.21 -0.58 7.97
CA ILE A 20 -10.56 -1.49 8.93
C ILE A 20 -9.14 -1.85 8.51
N GLU A 21 -8.91 -2.08 7.21
CA GLU A 21 -7.57 -2.32 6.66
C GLU A 21 -6.65 -1.11 6.88
N ARG A 22 -7.15 0.11 6.59
CA ARG A 22 -6.41 1.34 6.89
C ARG A 22 -6.11 1.50 8.38
N ALA A 23 -7.06 1.15 9.25
CA ALA A 23 -6.87 1.25 10.70
C ALA A 23 -5.78 0.29 11.20
N ALA A 24 -5.74 -0.95 10.69
CA ALA A 24 -4.68 -1.91 11.00
C ALA A 24 -3.29 -1.39 10.61
N LEU A 25 -3.18 -0.73 9.45
CA LEU A 25 -1.93 -0.09 9.00
C LEU A 25 -1.55 1.14 9.85
N GLY A 26 -2.53 1.91 10.32
CA GLY A 26 -2.31 3.08 11.18
C GLY A 26 -1.97 2.75 12.64
N GLY A 27 -2.44 1.60 13.14
CA GLY A 27 -2.12 1.09 14.47
C GLY A 27 -0.69 0.59 14.62
N ALA A 28 0.01 0.31 13.52
CA ALA A 28 1.39 -0.16 13.48
C ALA A 28 2.46 0.92 13.80
N GLY A 29 2.05 2.06 14.38
CA GLY A 29 2.87 3.26 14.47
C GLY A 29 3.02 3.92 13.10
N ARG A 30 3.36 5.22 13.06
CA ARG A 30 3.75 5.91 11.81
C ARG A 30 4.70 4.98 11.05
N SER A 31 4.26 4.45 9.90
CA SER A 31 4.98 3.42 9.14
C SER A 31 6.48 3.68 9.23
N ALA A 32 7.23 2.81 9.90
CA ALA A 32 8.63 3.07 10.25
C ALA A 32 9.54 3.33 9.02
N GLY A 33 9.02 3.10 7.80
CA GLY A 33 9.63 3.44 6.51
C GLY A 33 8.94 4.51 5.65
N GLY A 34 8.01 5.32 6.17
CA GLY A 34 7.54 6.54 5.49
C GLY A 34 6.56 6.37 4.30
N GLY A 35 5.88 5.23 4.18
CA GLY A 35 4.88 5.01 3.12
C GLY A 35 3.58 5.78 3.30
N THR A 36 2.98 6.24 2.19
CA THR A 36 1.66 6.90 2.17
C THR A 36 0.55 5.86 2.10
N VAL A 37 -0.34 5.84 3.09
CA VAL A 37 -1.51 4.93 3.10
C VAL A 37 -2.71 5.58 2.41
N LEU A 38 -3.23 4.92 1.37
CA LEU A 38 -4.37 5.34 0.57
C LEU A 38 -5.55 4.36 0.76
N ARG A 39 -6.72 4.88 1.14
CA ARG A 39 -7.96 4.12 1.07
C ARG A 39 -8.64 4.32 -0.28
N THR A 40 -8.78 3.27 -1.05
CA THR A 40 -9.35 3.30 -2.40
C THR A 40 -10.87 3.18 -2.43
N GLY A 41 -11.46 2.47 -1.46
CA GLY A 41 -12.85 2.00 -1.53
C GLY A 41 -12.98 0.67 -2.29
N MET A 42 -14.12 0.01 -2.18
CA MET A 42 -14.35 -1.28 -2.85
C MET A 42 -14.61 -1.13 -4.36
N GLY A 43 -14.15 -2.14 -5.11
CA GLY A 43 -14.41 -2.30 -6.53
C GLY A 43 -13.32 -1.73 -7.45
N PRO A 44 -13.15 -2.31 -8.65
CA PRO A 44 -12.02 -2.02 -9.53
C PRO A 44 -11.96 -0.55 -9.97
N ARG A 45 -13.10 0.08 -10.26
CA ARG A 45 -13.17 1.50 -10.65
C ARG A 45 -12.77 2.45 -9.51
N ALA A 46 -13.06 2.08 -8.26
CA ALA A 46 -12.67 2.89 -7.11
C ALA A 46 -11.16 2.81 -6.88
N ALA A 47 -10.60 1.59 -6.95
CA ALA A 47 -9.17 1.33 -6.92
C ALA A 47 -8.42 2.10 -8.01
N ASP A 48 -8.81 1.94 -9.26
CA ASP A 48 -8.19 2.58 -10.42
C ASP A 48 -8.14 4.11 -10.27
N ARG A 49 -9.30 4.75 -10.04
CA ARG A 49 -9.36 6.21 -9.86
C ARG A 49 -8.58 6.72 -8.66
N ALA A 50 -8.53 5.97 -7.56
CA ALA A 50 -7.81 6.40 -6.37
C ALA A 50 -6.30 6.30 -6.58
N VAL A 51 -5.82 5.18 -7.12
CA VAL A 51 -4.39 4.93 -7.36
C VAL A 51 -3.87 5.84 -8.47
N ALA A 52 -4.58 5.97 -9.60
CA ALA A 52 -4.18 6.85 -10.69
C ALA A 52 -4.03 8.31 -10.23
N ARG A 53 -4.97 8.81 -9.42
CA ARG A 53 -4.86 10.16 -8.84
C ARG A 53 -3.69 10.32 -7.87
N ALA A 54 -3.36 9.28 -7.11
CA ALA A 54 -2.23 9.31 -6.19
C ALA A 54 -0.88 9.29 -6.93
N LEU A 55 -0.76 8.46 -7.97
CA LEU A 55 0.45 8.33 -8.80
C LEU A 55 0.64 9.49 -9.77
N GLY A 56 -0.42 10.21 -10.15
CA GLY A 56 -0.33 11.42 -10.97
C GLY A 56 0.22 12.65 -10.24
N ARG A 57 0.60 12.53 -8.95
CA ARG A 57 1.21 13.62 -8.19
C ARG A 57 2.72 13.74 -8.49
N PRO A 58 3.29 14.96 -8.48
CA PRO A 58 4.73 15.15 -8.66
C PRO A 58 5.55 14.33 -7.65
N GLY A 59 6.61 13.68 -8.11
CA GLY A 59 7.51 12.88 -7.28
C GLY A 59 7.12 11.42 -7.11
N MET A 60 6.04 10.95 -7.76
CA MET A 60 5.56 9.55 -7.70
C MET A 60 6.00 8.70 -8.90
N GLU A 61 6.89 9.20 -9.76
CA GLU A 61 7.24 8.60 -11.06
C GLU A 61 7.89 7.21 -10.93
N ARG A 62 8.50 6.93 -9.76
CA ARG A 62 9.11 5.63 -9.43
C ARG A 62 8.51 5.01 -8.18
N ALA A 63 7.31 5.41 -7.79
CA ALA A 63 6.70 4.94 -6.56
C ALA A 63 6.47 3.43 -6.60
N ALA A 64 6.87 2.74 -5.54
CA ALA A 64 6.45 1.37 -5.31
C ALA A 64 4.99 1.39 -4.83
N VAL A 65 4.18 0.45 -5.32
CA VAL A 65 2.77 0.30 -4.92
C VAL A 65 2.60 -1.05 -4.23
N LEU A 66 2.12 -1.03 -3.00
CA LEU A 66 1.73 -2.21 -2.25
C LEU A 66 0.21 -2.22 -2.11
N ALA A 67 -0.45 -3.20 -2.71
CA ALA A 67 -1.87 -3.45 -2.45
C ALA A 67 -2.01 -4.39 -1.26
N THR A 68 -2.80 -3.99 -0.27
CA THR A 68 -3.09 -4.78 0.93
C THR A 68 -4.58 -4.90 1.13
N GLY A 69 -5.04 -6.03 1.64
CA GLY A 69 -6.44 -6.19 2.03
C GLY A 69 -6.76 -7.63 2.33
N PHE A 70 -8.04 -7.90 2.53
CA PHE A 70 -8.55 -9.25 2.71
C PHE A 70 -8.92 -9.89 1.38
N CYS A 71 -8.75 -11.20 1.29
CA CYS A 71 -9.22 -12.02 0.18
C CYS A 71 -9.99 -13.24 0.70
N ALA A 72 -10.84 -13.80 -0.18
CA ALA A 72 -11.48 -15.08 0.09
C ALA A 72 -10.54 -16.21 -0.36
N GLY A 73 -10.39 -17.24 0.48
CA GLY A 73 -9.73 -18.47 0.08
C GLY A 73 -10.56 -19.22 -0.95
N LEU A 74 -9.92 -19.69 -2.02
CA LEU A 74 -10.59 -20.41 -3.12
C LEU A 74 -10.15 -21.87 -3.22
N LEU A 75 -9.05 -22.24 -2.56
CA LEU A 75 -8.45 -23.57 -2.66
C LEU A 75 -8.67 -24.36 -1.36
N PRO A 76 -8.88 -25.68 -1.43
CA PRO A 76 -8.88 -26.54 -0.25
C PRO A 76 -7.57 -26.39 0.54
N GLY A 77 -7.67 -26.41 1.87
CA GLY A 77 -6.53 -26.25 2.77
C GLY A 77 -6.16 -24.80 3.10
N MET A 78 -6.79 -23.80 2.47
CA MET A 78 -6.68 -22.39 2.90
C MET A 78 -7.52 -22.15 4.16
N ASN A 79 -6.93 -21.49 5.16
CA ASN A 79 -7.57 -21.14 6.43
C ASN A 79 -7.74 -19.62 6.56
N PRO A 80 -8.74 -19.14 7.32
CA PRO A 80 -8.84 -17.72 7.64
C PRO A 80 -7.57 -17.19 8.32
N GLY A 81 -6.95 -16.16 7.71
CA GLY A 81 -5.73 -15.53 8.21
C GLY A 81 -4.44 -15.96 7.51
N ASP A 82 -4.49 -16.94 6.61
CA ASP A 82 -3.36 -17.30 5.75
C ASP A 82 -3.00 -16.14 4.79
N LEU A 83 -1.70 -16.03 4.45
CA LEU A 83 -1.12 -15.03 3.52
C LEU A 83 -0.46 -15.69 2.31
#